data_AF-A0AA97MUB1-F1
#
_entry.id   AF-A0AA97MUB1-F1
#
_cell.length_a   1.000
_cell.length_b   1.000
_cell.length_c   1.000
_cell.angle_alpha   90.00
_cell.angle_beta   90.00
_cell.angle_gamma   90.00
#
_symmetry.space_group_name_H-M   'P 1'
#
loop_
_entity.id
_entity.type
_entity.pdbx_description
1 polymer ?
#
loop_
_entity_poly.entity_id
_entity_poly.type
_entity_poly.pdbx_seq_one_letter_code
_entity_poly.pdbx_strand_id
1 'polypeptide(L)' 'METPVVPPTLDVDKAVATAFVVLLGLFLLAMTVRCARLVVDPYSAIPTSTWEEEPIN' A
#
# COMPACT_ATOMS: atom_id res chain seq x y z
N MET A 1 -28.28 3.94 45.45
CA MET A 1 -27.98 4.96 44.44
C MET A 1 -27.74 4.21 43.14
N GLU A 2 -28.62 4.39 42.16
CA GLU A 2 -28.50 3.73 40.87
C GLU A 2 -27.43 4.46 40.07
N THR A 3 -26.29 3.83 39.83
CA THR A 3 -25.23 4.41 39.02
C THR A 3 -25.73 4.48 37.57
N PRO A 4 -25.78 5.67 36.94
CA PRO A 4 -26.17 5.75 35.55
C PRO A 4 -25.13 5.01 34.71
N VAL A 5 -25.55 3.93 34.05
CA VAL A 5 -24.76 3.23 33.05
C VAL A 5 -24.70 4.13 31.82
N VAL A 6 -23.68 4.98 31.75
CA VAL A 6 -23.40 5.81 30.59
C VAL A 6 -23.02 4.85 29.45
N PRO A 7 -23.81 4.78 28.36
CA PRO A 7 -23.44 3.95 27.23
C PRO A 7 -22.10 4.44 26.67
N PRO A 8 -21.18 3.55 26.27
CA PRO A 8 -19.91 3.95 25.70
C PRO A 8 -20.19 4.78 24.43
N THR A 9 -19.90 6.08 24.51
CA THR A 9 -19.97 6.97 23.37
C THR A 9 -18.84 6.58 22.42
N LEU A 10 -19.20 6.02 21.26
CA LEU A 10 -18.21 5.70 20.23
C LEU A 10 -17.61 7.01 19.69
N ASP A 11 -16.32 7.18 19.90
CA ASP A 11 -15.57 8.35 19.42
C ASP A 11 -15.24 8.17 17.93
N VAL A 12 -16.15 8.68 17.09
CA VAL A 12 -16.07 8.57 15.63
C VAL A 12 -14.84 9.29 15.10
N ASP A 13 -14.49 10.44 15.66
CA ASP A 13 -13.32 11.22 15.27
C ASP A 13 -12.03 10.41 15.49
N LYS A 14 -11.91 9.77 16.67
CA LYS A 14 -10.79 8.87 16.96
C LYS A 14 -10.76 7.67 16.01
N ALA A 15 -11.92 7.07 15.71
CA ALA A 15 -12.00 5.93 14.81
C ALA A 15 -11.54 6.29 13.38
N VAL A 16 -12.00 7.43 12.86
CA VAL A 16 -11.62 7.95 11.54
C VAL A 16 -10.12 8.28 11.49
N ALA A 17 -9.60 8.97 12.51
CA ALA A 17 -8.18 9.28 12.60
C ALA A 17 -7.31 8.02 12.61
N THR A 18 -7.72 7.00 13.39
CA THR A 18 -7.01 5.72 13.46
C THR A 18 -7.05 4.99 12.12
N ALA A 19 -8.23 4.94 11.47
CA ALA A 19 -8.37 4.31 10.16
C ALA A 19 -7.47 4.98 9.10
N PHE A 20 -7.37 6.30 9.12
CA PHE A 20 -6.52 7.05 8.20
C PHE A 20 -5.04 6.75 8.43
N VAL A 21 -4.58 6.72 9.68
CA VAL A 21 -3.19 6.37 10.02
C VAL A 21 -2.86 4.94 9.56
N VAL A 22 -3.76 3.98 9.78
CA VAL A 22 -3.58 2.59 9.33
C VAL A 22 -3.52 2.52 7.81
N LEU A 23 -4.43 3.18 7.10
CA LEU A 23 -4.45 3.21 5.63
C LEU A 23 -3.16 3.81 5.08
N LEU A 24 -2.70 4.95 5.63
CA LEU A 24 -1.44 5.56 5.24
C LEU A 24 -0.25 4.62 5.50
N GLY A 25 -0.23 3.93 6.64
CA GLY A 25 0.80 2.94 6.94
C GLY A 25 0.84 1.81 5.91
N LEU A 26 -0.32 1.28 5.51
CA LEU A 26 -0.42 0.24 4.47
C LEU A 26 0.02 0.76 3.10
N PHE A 27 -0.37 1.98 2.75
CA PHE A 27 0.03 2.62 1.49
C PHE A 27 1.55 2.80 1.42
N LEU A 28 2.15 3.32 2.50
CA LEU A 28 3.60 3.49 2.60
C LEU A 28 4.32 2.14 2.50
N LEU A 29 3.83 1.10 3.19
CA LEU A 29 4.40 -0.24 3.10
C LEU A 29 4.35 -0.78 1.66
N ALA A 30 3.21 -0.63 0.97
CA ALA A 30 3.07 -1.05 -0.41
C ALA A 30 4.03 -0.30 -1.35
N MET A 31 4.18 1.01 -1.16
CA MET A 31 5.12 1.83 -1.92
C MET A 31 6.55 1.39 -1.68
N THR A 32 6.95 1.17 -0.43
CA THR A 32 8.29 0.64 -0.08
C THR A 32 8.54 -0.73 -0.74
N VAL A 33 7.58 -1.65 -0.71
CA VAL A 33 7.70 -2.95 -1.37
C VAL A 33 7.91 -2.79 -2.88
N ARG A 34 7.12 -1.92 -3.54
CA ARG A 34 7.31 -1.65 -4.96
C ARG A 34 8.68 -1.04 -5.26
N CYS A 35 9.13 -0.07 -4.45
CA CYS A 35 10.46 0.51 -4.59
C CYS A 35 11.56 -0.55 -4.44
N ALA A 36 11.45 -1.42 -3.43
CA ALA A 36 12.39 -2.52 -3.24
C ALA A 36 12.37 -3.52 -4.41
N ARG A 37 11.18 -3.84 -4.95
CA ARG A 37 11.04 -4.70 -6.13
C ARG A 37 11.68 -4.10 -7.37
N LEU A 38 11.56 -2.79 -7.59
CA LEU A 38 12.24 -2.09 -8.68
C LEU A 38 13.77 -2.12 -8.53
N VAL A 39 14.27 -2.02 -7.29
CA VAL A 39 15.71 -2.10 -7.01
C VAL A 39 16.24 -3.52 -7.21
N VAL A 40 15.49 -4.54 -6.74
CA VAL A 40 15.89 -5.95 -6.83
C VAL A 40 15.70 -6.50 -8.25
N ASP A 41 14.66 -6.05 -8.96
CA ASP A 41 14.31 -6.51 -10.29
C ASP A 41 14.14 -5.32 -11.26
N PRO A 42 15.26 -4.67 -11.64
CA PRO A 42 15.24 -3.59 -12.63
C PRO A 42 14.88 -4.10 -14.03
N TYR A 43 14.95 -5.40 -14.29
CA TYR A 43 14.80 -6.00 -15.62
C TYR A 43 13.37 -6.44 -15.94
N SER A 44 12.54 -6.78 -14.94
CA SER A 44 11.10 -7.05 -15.16
C SER A 44 10.31 -5.84 -15.66
N ALA A 45 10.76 -4.62 -15.34
CA ALA A 45 10.07 -3.39 -15.73
C ALA A 45 10.48 -2.90 -17.13
N ILE A 46 11.56 -3.46 -17.69
CA ILE A 46 12.03 -3.14 -19.02
C ILE A 46 11.39 -4.15 -19.96
N PRO A 47 10.48 -3.75 -20.88
CA PRO A 47 10.11 -4.63 -21.96
C PRO A 47 11.40 -4.94 -22.70
N THR A 48 11.84 -6.19 -22.70
CA THR A 48 12.96 -6.61 -23.54
C THR A 48 12.58 -6.17 -24.95
N SER A 49 13.23 -5.13 -25.46
CA SER A 49 13.05 -4.72 -26.85
C SER A 49 13.45 -5.93 -27.67
N THR A 50 12.46 -6.69 -28.14
CA THR A 50 12.71 -7.81 -29.03
C THR A 50 13.18 -7.17 -30.33
N TRP A 51 14.49 -7.05 -30.48
CA TRP A 51 15.05 -6.89 -31.81
C TRP A 51 14.86 -8.27 -32.43
N GLU A 52 13.74 -8.48 -33.12
CA GLU A 52 13.62 -9.65 -33.99
C GLU A 52 14.77 -9.56 -34.98
N GLU A 53 15.78 -10.40 -34.76
CA GLU A 53 16.93 -10.52 -35.64
C GLU A 53 16.39 -11.10 -36.96
N GLU A 54 16.08 -10.22 -37.91
CA GLU A 54 15.52 -10.60 -39.20
C GLU A 54 16.51 -11.56 -39.88
N PRO A 55 16.12 -12.81 -40.20
CA PRO A 55 17.02 -13.77 -40.81
C PRO A 55 17.36 -13.32 -42.23
N ILE A 56 18.62 -12.91 -42.41
CA ILE A 56 19.22 -12.63 -43.72
C ILE A 56 19.22 -13.91 -44.57
N ASN A 57 18.32 -13.95 -45.55
CA ASN A 57 18.32 -14.93 -46.66
C ASN A 57 18.62 -14.23 -47.99
#